data_AF-A0A317JXF1-F1
#
_entry.id   AF-A0A317JXF1-F1
#
_cell.length_a   1.000
_cell.length_b   1.000
_cell.length_c   1.000
_cell.angle_alpha   90.00
_cell.angle_beta   90.00
_cell.angle_gamma   90.00
#
_symmetry.space_group_name_H-M   'P 1'
#
loop_
_entity.id
_entity.type
_entity.pdbx_description
1 polymer ?
#
loop_
_entity_poly.entity_id
_entity_poly.type
_entity_poly.pdbx_seq_one_letter_code
_entity_poly.pdbx_strand_id
1 'polypeptide(L)'
;MKRLWTPAWIVRHVAMVVLVAGFLALGWWQIGRAASGNALSWAYAFEWPIFAGFVVFVWWREVRHALRGPAAPTPAAPSAA
;
A
#
# COMPACT_ATOMS: atom_id res chain seq x y z
N MET A 1 18.48 13.50 -4.29
CA MET A 1 17.48 12.87 -5.19
C MET A 1 17.85 11.46 -5.68
N LYS A 2 19.10 10.98 -5.54
CA LYS A 2 19.51 9.61 -5.98
C LYS A 2 18.97 8.43 -5.13
N ARG A 3 18.35 8.69 -3.97
CA ARG A 3 17.96 7.63 -3.00
C ARG A 3 16.69 6.87 -3.39
N LEU A 4 15.82 7.48 -4.21
CA LEU A 4 14.56 6.90 -4.69
C LEU A 4 14.74 6.00 -5.93
N TRP A 5 15.94 5.98 -6.51
CA TRP A 5 16.31 5.18 -7.68
C TRP A 5 17.26 4.03 -7.30
N THR A 6 17.19 3.58 -6.05
CA THR A 6 17.76 2.29 -5.70
C THR A 6 16.90 1.19 -6.32
N PRO A 7 17.49 0.14 -6.92
CA PRO A 7 16.73 -0.94 -7.57
C PRO A 7 15.69 -1.57 -6.63
N ALA A 8 15.97 -1.62 -5.32
CA ALA A 8 15.02 -2.05 -4.29
C ALA A 8 13.73 -1.21 -4.24
N TRP A 9 13.80 0.08 -4.54
CA TRP A 9 12.66 1.00 -4.54
C TRP A 9 11.76 0.82 -5.77
N ILE A 10 12.36 0.48 -6.92
CA ILE A 10 11.63 0.15 -8.14
C ILE A 10 10.88 -1.18 -7.94
N VAL A 11 11.57 -2.20 -7.41
CA VAL A 11 10.96 -3.50 -7.11
C VAL A 11 9.76 -3.34 -6.18
N ARG A 12 9.88 -2.54 -5.13
CA ARG A 12 8.77 -2.30 -4.20
C ARG A 12 7.57 -1.59 -4.86
N HIS A 13 7.80 -0.59 -5.72
CA HIS A 13 6.72 0.03 -6.50
C HIS A 13 6.04 -0.98 -7.41
N VAL A 14 6.82 -1.76 -8.16
CA VAL A 14 6.28 -2.77 -9.09
C VAL A 14 5.48 -3.81 -8.30
N ALA A 15 5.99 -4.29 -7.17
CA ALA A 15 5.27 -5.22 -6.30
C ALA A 15 3.93 -4.64 -5.82
N MET A 16 3.90 -3.36 -5.41
CA MET A 16 2.66 -2.67 -5.03
C MET A 16 1.68 -2.60 -6.20
N VAL A 17 2.13 -2.20 -7.39
CA VAL A 17 1.27 -2.11 -8.59
C VAL A 17 0.70 -3.48 -8.97
N VAL A 18 1.51 -4.53 -8.94
CA VAL A 18 1.08 -5.90 -9.21
C VAL A 18 0.05 -6.38 -8.19
N LEU A 19 0.26 -6.12 -6.89
CA LEU A 19 -0.70 -6.50 -5.85
C LEU A 19 -2.05 -5.80 -6.05
N VAL A 20 -2.03 -4.48 -6.29
CA VAL A 20 -3.23 -3.68 -6.50
C VAL A 20 -3.98 -4.14 -7.75
N ALA A 21 -3.27 -4.34 -8.86
CA ALA A 21 -3.87 -4.86 -10.08
C ALA A 21 -4.47 -6.26 -9.87
N GLY A 22 -3.78 -7.14 -9.13
CA GLY A 22 -4.26 -8.47 -8.79
C GLY A 22 -5.55 -8.43 -7.98
N PHE A 23 -5.61 -7.62 -6.92
CA PHE A 23 -6.83 -7.46 -6.12
C PHE A 23 -7.99 -6.86 -6.91
N LEU A 24 -7.74 -5.84 -7.75
CA LEU A 24 -8.78 -5.25 -8.58
C LEU A 24 -9.29 -6.24 -9.64
N ALA A 25 -8.41 -7.03 -10.25
CA ALA A 25 -8.78 -8.08 -11.20
C ALA A 25 -9.63 -9.19 -10.55
N LEU A 26 -9.26 -9.62 -9.33
CA LEU A 26 -10.06 -10.57 -8.55
C LEU A 26 -11.43 -10.00 -8.17
N GLY A 27 -11.47 -8.75 -7.73
CA GLY A 27 -12.73 -8.04 -7.43
C GLY A 27 -13.62 -7.96 -8.66
N TRP A 28 -13.07 -7.58 -9.82
CA TRP A 28 -13.80 -7.52 -11.09
C TRP A 28 -14.35 -8.88 -11.52
N TRP A 29 -13.56 -9.94 -11.37
CA TRP A 29 -14.01 -11.30 -11.64
C TRP A 29 -15.14 -11.74 -10.70
N GLN A 30 -15.07 -11.35 -9.42
CA GLN A 30 -16.12 -11.60 -8.45
C GLN A 30 -17.42 -10.83 -8.73
N ILE A 31 -17.36 -9.64 -9.34
CA ILE A 31 -18.56 -8.91 -9.80
C ILE A 31 -19.30 -9.73 -10.87
N GLY A 32 -18.58 -10.29 -11.85
CA GLY A 32 -19.18 -11.17 -12.87
C GLY A 32 -19.84 -12.41 -12.26
N ARG A 33 -19.21 -13.01 -11.24
CA ARG A 33 -19.76 -14.13 -10.47
C ARG A 33 -20.95 -13.72 -9.59
N ALA A 34 -20.93 -12.53 -9.01
CA ALA A 34 -22.04 -12.01 -8.21
C ALA A 34 -23.28 -11.76 -9.08
N ALA A 35 -23.09 -11.21 -10.29
CA ALA A 35 -24.15 -11.00 -11.27
C ALA A 35 -24.81 -12.31 -11.74
N SER A 36 -24.12 -13.45 -11.62
CA SER A 36 -24.66 -14.79 -11.90
C SER A 36 -25.51 -15.38 -10.75
N GLY A 37 -25.87 -14.60 -9.73
CA GLY A 37 -26.83 -14.98 -8.68
C GLY A 37 -26.22 -15.32 -7.32
N ASN A 38 -24.91 -15.12 -7.14
CA ASN A 38 -24.24 -15.43 -5.87
C ASN A 38 -24.05 -14.17 -5.01
N ALA A 39 -24.97 -13.95 -4.06
CA ALA A 39 -24.96 -12.80 -3.15
C ALA A 39 -23.70 -12.71 -2.27
N LEU A 40 -23.06 -13.83 -1.91
CA LEU A 40 -21.79 -13.81 -1.15
C LEU A 40 -20.64 -13.21 -1.96
N SER A 41 -20.70 -13.30 -3.29
CA SER A 41 -19.64 -12.76 -4.15
C SER A 41 -19.62 -11.23 -4.17
N TRP A 42 -20.71 -10.57 -3.78
CA TRP A 42 -20.76 -9.12 -3.59
C TRP A 42 -19.84 -8.65 -2.46
N ALA A 43 -19.84 -9.36 -1.32
CA ALA A 43 -18.98 -9.00 -0.20
C ALA A 43 -17.50 -9.03 -0.61
N TYR A 44 -17.08 -10.10 -1.29
CA TYR A 44 -15.72 -10.22 -1.82
C TYR A 44 -15.41 -9.17 -2.89
N ALA A 45 -16.35 -8.86 -3.78
CA ALA A 45 -16.18 -7.83 -4.79
C ALA A 45 -15.89 -6.43 -4.20
N PHE A 46 -16.40 -6.14 -2.99
CA PHE A 46 -16.08 -4.91 -2.25
C PHE A 46 -14.84 -5.05 -1.36
N GLU A 47 -14.62 -6.22 -0.77
CA GLU A 47 -13.47 -6.51 0.09
C GLU A 47 -12.14 -6.38 -0.67
N TRP A 48 -12.08 -6.87 -1.92
CA TRP A 48 -10.88 -6.80 -2.74
C TRP A 48 -10.40 -5.35 -3.02
N PRO A 49 -11.26 -4.40 -3.44
CA PRO A 49 -10.92 -2.97 -3.52
C PRO A 49 -10.47 -2.35 -2.20
N ILE A 50 -11.07 -2.75 -1.07
CA ILE A 50 -10.66 -2.25 0.25
C ILE A 50 -9.23 -2.70 0.56
N PHE A 51 -8.89 -3.96 0.32
CA PHE A 51 -7.52 -4.45 0.46
C PHE A 51 -6.54 -3.77 -0.51
N ALA A 52 -6.94 -3.52 -1.76
CA ALA A 52 -6.13 -2.76 -2.70
C ALA A 52 -5.84 -1.34 -2.18
N GLY A 53 -6.86 -0.65 -1.66
CA GLY A 53 -6.71 0.66 -1.01
C GLY A 53 -5.78 0.62 0.20
N PHE A 54 -5.88 -0.44 1.03
CA PHE A 54 -4.99 -0.63 2.17
C PHE A 54 -3.51 -0.78 1.76
N VAL A 55 -3.23 -1.56 0.71
CA VAL A 55 -1.86 -1.69 0.16
C VAL A 55 -1.31 -0.34 -0.31
N VAL A 56 -2.13 0.44 -1.04
CA VAL A 56 -1.75 1.80 -1.48
C VAL A 56 -1.48 2.71 -0.29
N PHE A 57 -2.30 2.63 0.76
CA PHE A 57 -2.11 3.43 1.97
C PHE A 57 -0.79 3.10 2.68
N VAL A 58 -0.50 1.82 2.89
CA VAL A 58 0.76 1.36 3.48
C VAL A 58 1.95 1.81 2.63
N TRP A 59 1.85 1.64 1.31
CA TRP A 59 2.87 2.10 0.38
C TRP A 59 3.12 3.61 0.48
N TRP A 60 2.07 4.41 0.49
CA TRP A 60 2.18 5.86 0.62
C TRP A 60 2.80 6.28 1.96
N ARG A 61 2.45 5.59 3.05
CA ARG A 61 3.05 5.82 4.36
C ARG A 61 4.55 5.50 4.36
N GLU A 62 4.94 4.37 3.80
CA GLU A 62 6.36 3.98 3.65
C GLU A 62 7.14 5.01 2.83
N VAL A 63 6.55 5.46 1.71
CA VAL A 63 7.13 6.52 0.87
C VAL A 63 7.33 7.81 1.66
N ARG A 64 6.32 8.24 2.43
CA ARG A 64 6.43 9.42 3.29
C ARG A 64 7.50 9.28 4.37
N HIS A 65 7.62 8.12 5.00
CA HIS A 65 8.66 7.87 6.01
C HIS A 65 10.07 7.92 5.40
N ALA A 66 10.25 7.27 4.24
CA ALA A 66 11.52 7.29 3.53
C ALA A 66 11.92 8.70 3.06
N LEU A 67 10.95 9.56 2.71
CA LEU A 67 11.14 10.96 2.33
C LEU A 67 11.46 11.87 3.53
N ARG A 68 10.85 11.62 4.70
CA ARG A 68 11.01 12.46 5.90
C ARG A 68 12.40 12.37 6.55
N GLY A 69 13.20 11.34 6.23
CA GLY A 69 14.52 11.13 6.83
C GLY A 69 14.43 10.77 8.32
N PRO A 70 15.52 10.25 8.93
CA PRO A 70 15.53 9.97 10.37
C PRO A 70 15.18 11.26 11.11
N ALA A 71 14.16 11.23 11.97
CA ALA A 71 13.84 12.36 12.84
C ALA A 71 15.15 12.75 13.55
N ALA A 72 15.57 14.01 13.40
CA ALA A 72 16.76 14.51 14.06
C ALA A 72 16.64 14.17 15.55
N PRO A 73 17.63 13.51 16.17
CA PRO A 73 17.56 13.18 17.58
C PRO A 73 17.28 14.47 18.35
N THR A 74 16.16 14.49 19.10
CA THR A 74 15.87 15.56 20.07
C THR A 74 17.14 15.79 20.86
N PRO A 75 17.75 16.99 20.83
CA PRO A 75 18.95 17.25 21.62
C PRO A 75 18.59 16.92 23.06
N ALA A 76 19.26 15.93 23.64
CA ALA A 76 19.09 15.61 25.05
C ALA A 76 19.29 16.91 25.83
N ALA A 77 18.23 17.36 26.53
CA ALA A 77 18.28 18.56 27.33
C ALA A 77 19.52 18.48 28.23
N PRO A 78 20.37 19.52 28.28
CA PRO A 78 21.56 19.48 29.11
C PRO A 78 21.09 19.28 30.55
N SER A 79 21.44 18.12 31.11
CA SER A 79 21.28 17.83 32.53
C SER A 79 22.07 18.88 33.28
N ALA A 80 21.38 19.87 33.83
CA ALA A 80 21.97 20.92 34.64
C ALA A 80 22.63 20.26 35.86
N ALA A 81 23.90 20.59 36.05
CA ALA A 81 24.74 20.19 37.18
C ALA A 81 24.39 20.98 38.44
#